data_AF-A0A3B8L4M5-F1
#
_entry.id   AF-A0A3B8L4M5-F1
#
_cell.length_a   1.000
_cell.length_b   1.000
_cell.length_c   1.000
_cell.angle_alpha   90.00
_cell.angle_beta   90.00
_cell.angle_gamma   90.00
#
_symmetry.space_group_name_H-M   'P 1'
#
loop_
_entity.id
_entity.type
_entity.pdbx_description
1 polymer ?
#
loop_
_entity_poly.entity_id
_entity_poly.type
_entity_poly.pdbx_seq_one_letter_code
_entity_poly.pdbx_strand_id
1 'polypeptide(L)'
;MPRTFNIAVIHGDGIGPEVTREAIRSVEAAAVLDDATFQWQSYPWGTDHYFEHGCMAPTDFLDTLAGHDAILLGAVGHPEVQDHITLNGLLLPIRRRFDQCVCLRPSYLYDGVESPLRNKPPGSIDLQVFRENTEGEYANVGGRLYADRPHDVAVQTSVFTRHGCQRIIRAAFEKATTRPARHVASITKSNAQGYGMVLWDEVFQEVAADFPGIETESLLIDRAVMEFVRRPESFDVVVASNLFGDILTDLAAIVVGSMGLASSANIDPTRTHPSMFEPVHGSAPDIVGQGIANPLAAILSAALMLEHLELPRAAAAINDAVKNQLAERGPRTPDLGGESTTEQTGEAIAARIATTGGANS
;
A
#
# COMPACT_ATOMS: atom_id res chain seq x y z
N MET A 1 11.19 4.84 -29.97
CA MET A 1 10.09 3.86 -29.92
C MET A 1 9.68 3.81 -28.47
N PRO A 2 8.38 3.96 -28.17
CA PRO A 2 7.94 4.02 -26.79
C PRO A 2 8.33 2.75 -26.04
N ARG A 3 8.68 2.89 -24.76
CA ARG A 3 8.98 1.74 -23.89
C ARG A 3 7.67 1.06 -23.53
N THR A 4 7.52 -0.20 -23.91
CA THR A 4 6.35 -1.01 -23.58
C THR A 4 6.58 -1.75 -22.26
N PHE A 5 5.63 -1.65 -21.33
CA PHE A 5 5.62 -2.40 -20.07
C PHE A 5 4.47 -3.42 -20.04
N ASN A 6 4.74 -4.63 -19.58
CA ASN A 6 3.77 -5.69 -19.39
C ASN A 6 3.33 -5.73 -17.93
N ILE A 7 2.07 -5.42 -17.67
CA ILE A 7 1.52 -5.31 -16.32
C ILE A 7 0.51 -6.41 -16.09
N ALA A 8 0.72 -7.22 -15.04
CA ALA A 8 -0.28 -8.17 -14.58
C ALA A 8 -1.36 -7.41 -13.80
N VAL A 9 -2.63 -7.62 -14.15
CA VAL A 9 -3.77 -7.01 -13.46
C VAL A 9 -4.56 -8.09 -12.75
N ILE A 10 -4.61 -8.00 -11.42
CA ILE A 10 -5.45 -8.83 -10.57
C ILE A 10 -6.52 -7.90 -9.99
N HIS A 11 -7.66 -7.78 -10.68
CA HIS A 11 -8.76 -6.96 -10.20
C HIS A 11 -9.23 -7.41 -8.81
N GLY A 12 -9.24 -8.73 -8.59
CA GLY A 12 -9.62 -9.37 -7.34
C GLY A 12 -11.10 -9.19 -7.04
N ASP A 13 -11.43 -8.92 -5.79
CA ASP A 13 -12.77 -9.05 -5.23
C ASP A 13 -13.46 -7.71 -4.94
N GLY A 14 -14.79 -7.75 -4.84
CA GLY A 14 -15.62 -6.62 -4.43
C GLY A 14 -15.44 -5.37 -5.28
N ILE A 15 -15.01 -4.25 -4.68
CA ILE A 15 -14.79 -2.98 -5.40
C ILE A 15 -13.51 -2.98 -6.26
N GLY A 16 -12.66 -4.00 -6.15
CA GLY A 16 -11.38 -4.09 -6.85
C GLY A 16 -11.48 -3.83 -8.37
N PRO A 17 -12.38 -4.50 -9.11
CA PRO A 17 -12.60 -4.23 -10.54
C PRO A 17 -13.03 -2.79 -10.87
N GLU A 18 -13.80 -2.12 -9.99
CA GLU A 18 -14.24 -0.75 -10.21
C GLU A 18 -13.07 0.22 -10.13
N VAL A 19 -12.27 0.13 -9.05
CA VAL A 19 -11.19 1.09 -8.79
C VAL A 19 -9.97 0.88 -9.69
N THR A 20 -9.64 -0.37 -10.02
CA THR A 20 -8.48 -0.69 -10.89
C THR A 20 -8.71 -0.25 -12.34
N ARG A 21 -9.96 -0.26 -12.82
CA ARG A 21 -10.30 0.30 -14.14
C ARG A 21 -9.93 1.78 -14.23
N GLU A 22 -10.26 2.54 -13.18
CA GLU A 22 -9.95 3.98 -13.12
C GLU A 22 -8.45 4.25 -12.94
N ALA A 23 -7.73 3.37 -12.24
CA ALA A 23 -6.27 3.40 -12.18
C ALA A 23 -5.63 3.19 -13.56
N ILE A 24 -6.06 2.17 -14.32
CA ILE A 24 -5.59 1.92 -15.69
C ILE A 24 -5.88 3.12 -16.60
N ARG A 25 -7.09 3.68 -16.54
CA ARG A 25 -7.48 4.88 -17.30
C ARG A 25 -6.55 6.07 -17.02
N SER A 26 -6.19 6.27 -15.74
CA SER A 26 -5.28 7.36 -15.33
C SER A 26 -3.84 7.11 -15.81
N VAL A 27 -3.37 5.87 -15.79
CA VAL A 27 -2.05 5.49 -16.32
C VAL A 27 -1.99 5.73 -17.82
N GLU A 28 -2.98 5.28 -18.58
CA GLU A 28 -3.03 5.48 -20.05
C GLU A 28 -2.99 6.97 -20.42
N ALA A 29 -3.73 7.81 -19.68
CA ALA A 29 -3.69 9.26 -19.88
C ALA A 29 -2.32 9.88 -19.58
N ALA A 30 -1.59 9.33 -18.60
CA ALA A 30 -0.29 9.85 -18.16
C ALA A 30 0.89 9.30 -18.98
N ALA A 31 0.78 8.09 -19.53
CA ALA A 31 1.86 7.33 -20.16
C ALA A 31 2.53 8.08 -21.34
N VAL A 32 1.74 8.86 -22.08
CA VAL A 32 2.23 9.69 -23.20
C VAL A 32 3.27 10.71 -22.75
N LEU A 33 3.23 11.10 -21.48
CA LEU A 33 4.18 12.03 -20.89
C LEU A 33 5.55 11.40 -20.68
N ASP A 34 5.79 10.12 -20.88
CA ASP A 34 7.15 9.53 -20.79
C ASP A 34 7.49 8.63 -22.00
N ASP A 35 6.78 8.81 -23.12
CA ASP A 35 6.88 7.94 -24.32
C ASP A 35 6.79 6.46 -23.91
N ALA A 36 5.81 6.12 -23.07
CA ALA A 36 5.58 4.77 -22.57
C ALA A 36 4.23 4.22 -23.05
N THR A 37 4.16 2.91 -23.18
CA THR A 37 2.91 2.18 -23.46
C THR A 37 2.78 0.99 -22.52
N PHE A 38 1.55 0.55 -22.27
CA PHE A 38 1.25 -0.52 -21.33
C PHE A 38 0.48 -1.65 -22.00
N GLN A 39 0.88 -2.89 -21.72
CA GLN A 39 0.12 -4.09 -22.04
C GLN A 39 -0.44 -4.65 -20.75
N TRP A 40 -1.77 -4.57 -20.62
CA TRP A 40 -2.49 -5.04 -19.44
C TRP A 40 -2.92 -6.48 -19.64
N GLN A 41 -2.41 -7.39 -18.83
CA GLN A 41 -2.84 -8.79 -18.81
C GLN A 41 -3.66 -9.04 -17.56
N SER A 42 -4.99 -9.11 -17.72
CA SER A 42 -5.89 -9.41 -16.61
C SER A 42 -5.92 -10.90 -16.28
N TYR A 43 -5.91 -11.21 -14.99
CA TYR A 43 -6.07 -12.55 -14.45
C TYR A 43 -7.33 -12.64 -13.59
N PRO A 44 -8.17 -13.67 -13.75
CA PRO A 44 -9.45 -13.79 -13.05
C PRO A 44 -9.29 -14.30 -11.62
N TRP A 45 -8.14 -14.11 -10.98
CA TRP A 45 -7.83 -14.68 -9.67
C TRP A 45 -8.49 -13.87 -8.55
N GLY A 46 -8.99 -14.57 -7.52
CA GLY A 46 -9.88 -14.01 -6.51
C GLY A 46 -10.85 -15.06 -5.99
N THR A 47 -11.86 -14.62 -5.25
CA THR A 47 -12.88 -15.47 -4.64
C THR A 47 -13.84 -16.07 -5.66
N ASP A 48 -14.13 -15.42 -6.78
CA ASP A 48 -14.88 -16.02 -7.88
C ASP A 48 -14.15 -17.26 -8.44
N HIS A 49 -12.84 -17.16 -8.64
CA HIS A 49 -12.01 -18.30 -9.04
C HIS A 49 -11.98 -19.39 -7.96
N TYR A 50 -11.99 -19.01 -6.67
CA TYR A 50 -12.09 -19.95 -5.56
C TYR A 50 -13.41 -20.71 -5.55
N PHE A 51 -14.55 -20.06 -5.82
CA PHE A 51 -15.84 -20.73 -5.89
C PHE A 51 -15.93 -21.72 -7.06
N GLU A 52 -15.31 -21.39 -8.20
CA GLU A 52 -15.32 -22.26 -9.38
C GLU A 52 -14.31 -23.42 -9.29
N HIS A 53 -13.10 -23.16 -8.77
CA HIS A 53 -11.96 -24.09 -8.85
C HIS A 53 -11.47 -24.62 -7.50
N GLY A 54 -11.95 -24.10 -6.37
CA GLY A 54 -11.52 -24.46 -5.02
C GLY A 54 -10.16 -23.87 -4.61
N CYS A 55 -9.59 -22.96 -5.40
CA CYS A 55 -8.35 -22.25 -5.10
C CYS A 55 -8.41 -20.79 -5.55
N MET A 56 -7.70 -19.88 -4.88
CA MET A 56 -7.72 -18.44 -5.22
C MET A 56 -7.01 -18.13 -6.55
N ALA A 57 -6.03 -18.96 -6.91
CA ALA A 57 -5.23 -18.87 -8.12
C ALA A 57 -4.69 -20.27 -8.50
N PRO A 58 -4.37 -20.53 -9.77
CA PRO A 58 -3.79 -21.79 -10.22
C PRO A 58 -2.39 -21.98 -9.62
N THR A 59 -1.92 -23.22 -9.52
CA THR A 59 -0.66 -23.54 -8.82
C THR A 59 0.60 -22.88 -9.39
N ASP A 60 0.60 -22.52 -10.68
CA ASP A 60 1.69 -21.88 -11.42
C ASP A 60 1.56 -20.35 -11.51
N PHE A 61 0.63 -19.74 -10.77
CA PHE A 61 0.34 -18.30 -10.87
C PHE A 61 1.54 -17.42 -10.55
N LEU A 62 2.41 -17.83 -9.62
CA LEU A 62 3.63 -17.08 -9.28
C LEU A 62 4.65 -17.12 -10.42
N ASP A 63 4.77 -18.24 -11.14
CA ASP A 63 5.65 -18.33 -12.30
C ASP A 63 5.10 -17.48 -13.46
N THR A 64 3.77 -17.44 -13.60
CA THR A 64 3.08 -16.56 -14.55
C THR A 64 3.33 -15.08 -14.23
N LEU A 65 3.18 -14.69 -12.96
CA LEU A 65 3.40 -13.32 -12.53
C LEU A 65 4.86 -12.87 -12.70
N ALA A 66 5.82 -13.76 -12.47
CA ALA A 66 7.26 -13.44 -12.55
C ALA A 66 7.71 -12.91 -13.92
N GLY A 67 6.94 -13.14 -14.99
CA GLY A 67 7.23 -12.62 -16.33
C GLY A 67 6.80 -11.17 -16.60
N HIS A 68 6.17 -10.49 -15.64
CA HIS A 68 5.67 -9.12 -15.80
C HIS A 68 6.65 -8.09 -15.23
N ASP A 69 6.53 -6.85 -15.70
CA ASP A 69 7.32 -5.72 -15.18
C ASP A 69 6.80 -5.24 -13.81
N ALA A 70 5.48 -5.31 -13.59
CA ALA A 70 4.83 -5.00 -12.33
C ALA A 70 3.45 -5.67 -12.22
N ILE A 71 2.88 -5.62 -11.02
CA ILE A 71 1.54 -6.15 -10.71
C ILE A 71 0.66 -5.00 -10.20
N LEU A 72 -0.51 -4.82 -10.79
CA LEU A 72 -1.58 -3.96 -10.28
C LEU A 72 -2.67 -4.84 -9.67
N LEU A 73 -2.91 -4.67 -8.37
CA LEU A 73 -3.93 -5.44 -7.64
C LEU A 73 -5.02 -4.51 -7.09
N GLY A 74 -6.28 -4.94 -7.19
CA GLY A 74 -7.44 -4.20 -6.68
C GLY A 74 -7.69 -4.45 -5.19
N ALA A 75 -8.37 -5.54 -4.87
CA ALA A 75 -8.61 -5.95 -3.49
C ALA A 75 -8.81 -7.46 -3.42
N VAL A 76 -8.63 -8.07 -2.25
CA VAL A 76 -8.85 -9.51 -2.04
C VAL A 76 -9.68 -9.72 -0.78
N GLY A 77 -10.72 -10.55 -0.87
CA GLY A 77 -11.57 -10.93 0.28
C GLY A 77 -13.06 -10.96 -0.06
N HIS A 78 -13.80 -11.87 0.58
CA HIS A 78 -15.24 -12.04 0.43
C HIS A 78 -15.87 -12.53 1.74
N PRO A 79 -17.06 -12.04 2.16
CA PRO A 79 -17.66 -12.40 3.45
C PRO A 79 -17.88 -13.90 3.69
N GLU A 80 -18.08 -14.66 2.60
CA GLU A 80 -18.32 -16.12 2.67
C GLU A 80 -17.04 -16.96 2.72
N VAL A 81 -15.87 -16.36 2.49
CA VAL A 81 -14.58 -17.06 2.49
C VAL A 81 -13.71 -16.49 3.61
N GLN A 82 -13.20 -17.34 4.49
CA GLN A 82 -12.39 -16.87 5.61
C GLN A 82 -11.14 -16.12 5.10
N ASP A 83 -10.83 -14.96 5.69
CA ASP A 83 -9.74 -14.09 5.24
C ASP A 83 -8.38 -14.79 5.20
N HIS A 84 -8.13 -15.73 6.12
CA HIS A 84 -6.89 -16.48 6.11
C HIS A 84 -6.73 -17.35 4.85
N ILE A 85 -7.83 -17.80 4.23
CA ILE A 85 -7.84 -18.56 2.96
C ILE A 85 -7.56 -17.60 1.80
N THR A 86 -8.25 -16.47 1.73
CA THR A 86 -8.11 -15.52 0.62
C THR A 86 -6.71 -14.91 0.59
N LEU A 87 -6.20 -14.44 1.74
CA LEU A 87 -4.90 -13.81 1.84
C LEU A 87 -3.75 -14.80 1.63
N ASN A 88 -3.79 -16.01 2.21
CA ASN A 88 -2.74 -17.01 1.99
C ASN A 88 -2.87 -17.73 0.64
N GLY A 89 -4.01 -17.62 -0.05
CA GLY A 89 -4.20 -18.21 -1.37
C GLY A 89 -3.72 -17.33 -2.53
N LEU A 90 -3.51 -16.02 -2.30
CA LEU A 90 -3.18 -15.06 -3.36
C LEU A 90 -2.14 -14.01 -2.92
N LEU A 91 -2.51 -13.11 -2.01
CA LEU A 91 -1.73 -11.90 -1.69
C LEU A 91 -0.40 -12.20 -0.97
N LEU A 92 -0.45 -12.95 0.13
CA LEU A 92 0.74 -13.23 0.95
C LEU A 92 1.77 -14.12 0.22
N PRO A 93 1.39 -15.12 -0.60
CA PRO A 93 2.34 -15.83 -1.45
C PRO A 93 3.11 -14.93 -2.42
N ILE A 94 2.44 -13.97 -3.07
CA ILE A 94 3.11 -13.01 -3.98
C ILE A 94 4.19 -12.25 -3.21
N ARG A 95 3.79 -11.63 -2.07
CA ARG A 95 4.70 -10.84 -1.24
C ARG A 95 5.93 -11.63 -0.79
N ARG A 96 5.72 -12.86 -0.31
CA ARG A 96 6.80 -13.72 0.19
C ARG A 96 7.67 -14.30 -0.92
N ARG A 97 7.08 -14.79 -2.02
CA ARG A 97 7.81 -15.49 -3.09
C ARG A 97 8.68 -14.54 -3.91
N PHE A 98 8.22 -13.30 -4.09
CA PHE A 98 8.93 -12.24 -4.81
C PHE A 98 9.76 -11.35 -3.89
N ASP A 99 9.83 -11.68 -2.60
CA ASP A 99 10.57 -10.93 -1.60
C ASP A 99 10.22 -9.42 -1.59
N GLN A 100 8.93 -9.11 -1.75
CA GLN A 100 8.38 -7.76 -1.72
C GLN A 100 8.34 -7.21 -0.28
N CYS A 101 9.49 -7.18 0.37
CA CYS A 101 9.67 -6.97 1.80
C CYS A 101 9.38 -5.55 2.28
N VAL A 102 9.34 -4.57 1.36
CA VAL A 102 9.00 -3.18 1.67
C VAL A 102 7.56 -2.92 1.24
N CYS A 103 6.65 -2.80 2.21
CA CYS A 103 5.32 -2.25 1.97
C CYS A 103 5.34 -0.74 2.31
N LEU A 104 5.48 0.09 1.28
CA LEU A 104 5.45 1.55 1.37
C LEU A 104 4.01 2.05 1.34
N ARG A 105 3.60 2.80 2.37
CA ARG A 105 2.27 3.40 2.49
C ARG A 105 2.38 4.89 2.84
N PRO A 106 2.33 5.79 1.83
CA PRO A 106 2.29 7.23 2.06
C PRO A 106 0.95 7.68 2.65
N SER A 107 0.96 8.72 3.47
CA SER A 107 -0.25 9.35 4.02
C SER A 107 -0.07 10.86 4.03
N TYR A 108 -0.92 11.55 3.26
CA TYR A 108 -0.84 12.98 3.05
C TYR A 108 -2.22 13.63 3.23
N LEU A 109 -2.29 14.69 4.04
CA LEU A 109 -3.51 15.50 4.20
C LEU A 109 -3.61 16.50 3.04
N TYR A 110 -4.39 16.16 2.03
CA TYR A 110 -4.62 17.01 0.86
C TYR A 110 -5.45 18.26 1.17
N ASP A 111 -5.24 19.32 0.40
CA ASP A 111 -6.14 20.46 0.40
C ASP A 111 -7.52 20.04 -0.10
N GLY A 112 -8.55 20.55 0.55
CA GLY A 112 -9.94 20.17 0.31
C GLY A 112 -10.37 18.86 0.96
N VAL A 113 -9.50 18.09 1.64
CA VAL A 113 -9.86 16.90 2.43
C VAL A 113 -9.97 17.27 3.90
N GLU A 114 -11.02 16.81 4.56
CA GLU A 114 -11.23 17.06 5.99
C GLU A 114 -10.67 15.89 6.82
N SER A 115 -9.68 16.21 7.66
CA SER A 115 -9.21 15.27 8.69
C SER A 115 -10.23 15.17 9.82
N PRO A 116 -10.44 13.98 10.42
CA PRO A 116 -11.21 13.86 11.67
C PRO A 116 -10.51 14.56 12.86
N LEU A 117 -9.24 14.92 12.74
CA LEU A 117 -8.50 15.65 13.76
C LEU A 117 -8.77 17.14 13.67
N ARG A 118 -8.95 17.78 14.83
CA ARG A 118 -9.18 19.23 14.91
C ARG A 118 -7.91 20.01 14.55
N ASN A 119 -8.10 21.13 13.86
CA ASN A 119 -7.08 22.14 13.60
C ASN A 119 -5.84 21.63 12.82
N LYS A 120 -6.03 20.72 11.86
CA LYS A 120 -4.96 20.27 10.96
C LYS A 120 -5.10 20.98 9.60
N PRO A 121 -4.19 21.89 9.23
CA PRO A 121 -4.22 22.52 7.92
C PRO A 121 -3.76 21.55 6.82
N PRO A 122 -4.15 21.75 5.55
CA PRO A 122 -3.63 20.99 4.42
C PRO A 122 -2.10 20.93 4.41
N GLY A 123 -1.54 19.77 4.08
CA GLY A 123 -0.10 19.52 4.03
C GLY A 123 0.60 19.40 5.40
N SER A 124 -0.11 19.56 6.52
CA SER A 124 0.49 19.38 7.85
C SER A 124 0.79 17.94 8.22
N ILE A 125 0.14 16.97 7.57
CA ILE A 125 0.39 15.54 7.75
C ILE A 125 0.95 15.03 6.42
N ASP A 126 2.22 14.67 6.43
CA ASP A 126 2.96 14.05 5.31
C ASP A 126 3.93 13.04 5.92
N LEU A 127 3.49 11.79 6.02
CA LEU A 127 4.30 10.70 6.55
C LEU A 127 4.28 9.50 5.61
N GLN A 128 5.31 8.67 5.72
CA GLN A 128 5.40 7.42 4.97
C GLN A 128 5.73 6.26 5.91
N VAL A 129 4.86 5.25 5.94
CA VAL A 129 5.12 4.03 6.70
C VAL A 129 5.81 3.01 5.80
N PHE A 130 6.93 2.50 6.29
CA PHE A 130 7.69 1.38 5.76
C PHE A 130 7.37 0.15 6.62
N ARG A 131 6.42 -0.65 6.16
CA ARG A 131 5.98 -1.87 6.81
C ARG A 131 6.79 -3.06 6.29
N GLU A 132 7.38 -3.84 7.21
CA GLU A 132 7.94 -5.15 6.88
C GLU A 132 6.84 -6.08 6.39
N ASN A 133 7.04 -6.77 5.26
CA ASN A 133 5.92 -7.37 4.52
C ASN A 133 6.05 -8.88 4.24
N THR A 134 7.08 -9.53 4.77
CA THR A 134 7.43 -10.92 4.43
C THR A 134 7.59 -11.85 5.62
N GLU A 135 7.85 -11.32 6.82
CA GLU A 135 8.03 -12.07 8.06
C GLU A 135 7.26 -11.39 9.21
N GLY A 136 7.80 -11.45 10.43
CA GLY A 136 7.21 -10.86 11.63
C GLY A 136 6.02 -11.65 12.16
N GLU A 137 5.00 -10.92 12.59
CA GLU A 137 3.81 -11.48 13.25
C GLU A 137 2.91 -12.26 12.28
N TYR A 138 3.07 -12.06 10.97
CA TYR A 138 2.31 -12.76 9.93
C TYR A 138 3.04 -14.01 9.43
N ALA A 139 4.16 -14.40 10.06
CA ALA A 139 4.81 -15.66 9.76
C ALA A 139 3.84 -16.82 9.97
N ASN A 140 3.72 -17.71 8.98
CA ASN A 140 2.87 -18.90 9.08
C ASN A 140 3.61 -20.03 9.83
N VAL A 141 3.99 -19.76 11.09
CA VAL A 141 4.80 -20.66 11.93
C VAL A 141 4.06 -20.96 13.23
N GLY A 142 3.62 -22.21 13.36
CA GLY A 142 2.79 -22.63 14.46
C GLY A 142 2.03 -23.91 14.17
N GLY A 143 0.88 -24.07 14.79
CA GLY A 143 0.00 -25.21 14.58
C GLY A 143 -1.18 -25.22 15.55
N ARG A 144 -2.19 -26.06 15.26
CA ARG A 144 -3.35 -26.25 16.10
C ARG A 144 -3.46 -27.72 16.50
N LEU A 145 -3.58 -27.97 17.80
CA LEU A 145 -3.70 -29.31 18.38
C LEU A 145 -5.11 -29.46 18.96
N TYR A 146 -5.73 -30.63 18.75
CA TYR A 146 -7.07 -30.95 19.23
C TYR A 146 -8.18 -30.01 18.71
N ALA A 147 -8.07 -29.59 17.45
CA ALA A 147 -9.10 -28.79 16.78
C ALA A 147 -10.51 -29.40 16.97
N ASP A 148 -11.48 -28.53 17.21
CA ASP A 148 -12.90 -28.87 17.42
C ASP A 148 -13.19 -29.72 18.67
N ARG A 149 -12.26 -29.73 19.65
CA ARG A 149 -12.44 -30.33 20.97
C ARG A 149 -12.31 -29.26 22.08
N PRO A 150 -12.82 -29.50 23.31
CA PRO A 150 -12.72 -28.53 24.41
C PRO A 150 -11.30 -28.15 24.86
N HIS A 151 -10.29 -28.93 24.46
CA HIS A 151 -8.87 -28.75 24.80
C HIS A 151 -8.06 -28.27 23.59
N ASP A 152 -8.71 -27.57 22.68
CA ASP A 152 -8.12 -26.95 21.49
C ASP A 152 -7.01 -25.96 21.87
N VAL A 153 -5.84 -26.12 21.25
CA VAL A 153 -4.67 -25.28 21.49
C VAL A 153 -4.11 -24.81 20.16
N ALA A 154 -3.93 -23.51 20.00
CA ALA A 154 -3.21 -22.92 18.89
C ALA A 154 -1.87 -22.33 19.37
N VAL A 155 -0.81 -22.66 18.66
CA VAL A 155 0.50 -22.01 18.79
C VAL A 155 0.69 -21.15 17.55
N GLN A 156 0.98 -19.86 17.76
CA GLN A 156 1.27 -18.90 16.70
C GLN A 156 2.52 -18.14 17.10
N THR A 157 3.51 -18.05 16.21
CA THR A 157 4.83 -17.48 16.52
C THR A 157 5.19 -16.40 15.52
N SER A 158 5.55 -15.22 16.03
CA SER A 158 6.17 -14.17 15.23
C SER A 158 7.63 -14.49 14.98
N VAL A 159 8.09 -14.41 13.73
CA VAL A 159 9.47 -14.76 13.34
C VAL A 159 10.14 -13.54 12.75
N PHE A 160 11.27 -13.15 13.34
CA PHE A 160 12.09 -12.03 12.87
C PHE A 160 13.48 -12.54 12.55
N THR A 161 14.00 -12.17 11.39
CA THR A 161 15.38 -12.44 11.01
C THR A 161 16.16 -11.13 10.99
N ARG A 162 17.44 -11.19 11.35
CA ARG A 162 18.32 -10.02 11.27
C ARG A 162 18.33 -9.44 9.85
N HIS A 163 18.33 -10.29 8.85
CA HIS A 163 18.25 -9.92 7.43
C HIS A 163 16.95 -9.15 7.12
N GLY A 164 15.80 -9.68 7.54
CA GLY A 164 14.49 -9.07 7.33
C GLY A 164 14.36 -7.71 8.02
N CYS A 165 14.81 -7.59 9.27
CA CYS A 165 14.88 -6.30 9.96
C CYS A 165 15.82 -5.31 9.27
N GLN A 166 17.02 -5.73 8.87
CA GLN A 166 18.03 -4.82 8.32
C GLN A 166 17.58 -4.20 6.99
N ARG A 167 16.97 -4.97 6.10
CA ARG A 167 16.56 -4.48 4.77
C ARG A 167 15.42 -3.46 4.85
N ILE A 168 14.39 -3.71 5.66
CA ILE A 168 13.26 -2.79 5.80
C ILE A 168 13.67 -1.50 6.51
N ILE A 169 14.47 -1.62 7.58
CA ILE A 169 14.99 -0.47 8.32
C ILE A 169 15.89 0.36 7.42
N ARG A 170 16.82 -0.25 6.67
CA ARG A 170 17.68 0.48 5.75
C ARG A 170 16.89 1.20 4.65
N ALA A 171 15.87 0.56 4.07
CA ALA A 171 15.00 1.20 3.08
C ALA A 171 14.30 2.45 3.64
N ALA A 172 13.86 2.41 4.91
CA ALA A 172 13.29 3.57 5.58
C ALA A 172 14.30 4.71 5.75
N PHE A 173 15.54 4.41 6.19
CA PHE A 173 16.61 5.40 6.30
C PHE A 173 16.99 5.99 4.93
N GLU A 174 17.11 5.16 3.89
CA GLU A 174 17.39 5.61 2.53
C GLU A 174 16.32 6.57 2.03
N LYS A 175 15.03 6.28 2.26
CA LYS A 175 13.96 7.22 1.92
C LYS A 175 14.06 8.53 2.69
N ALA A 176 14.35 8.48 3.98
CA ALA A 176 14.48 9.68 4.81
C ALA A 176 15.57 10.63 4.30
N THR A 177 16.61 10.15 3.61
CA THR A 177 17.66 11.01 3.01
C THR A 177 17.13 11.97 1.93
N THR A 178 16.02 11.62 1.29
CA THR A 178 15.38 12.39 0.21
C THR A 178 14.22 13.26 0.71
N ARG A 179 13.80 13.08 1.96
CA ARG A 179 12.70 13.81 2.57
C ARG A 179 13.23 15.03 3.34
N PRO A 180 12.47 16.14 3.40
CA PRO A 180 12.96 17.40 3.97
C PRO A 180 13.18 17.32 5.49
N ALA A 181 12.36 16.56 6.21
CA ALA A 181 12.44 16.44 7.67
C ALA A 181 13.56 15.51 8.14
N ARG A 182 14.05 14.60 7.28
CA ARG A 182 15.20 13.71 7.57
C ARG A 182 15.05 12.98 8.90
N HIS A 183 13.87 12.42 9.17
CA HIS A 183 13.54 11.80 10.45
C HIS A 183 12.95 10.38 10.28
N VAL A 184 13.40 9.43 11.10
CA VAL A 184 12.91 8.05 11.11
C VAL A 184 12.43 7.65 12.50
N ALA A 185 11.15 7.31 12.62
CA ALA A 185 10.57 6.72 13.82
C ALA A 185 10.51 5.19 13.71
N SER A 186 11.12 4.47 14.66
CA SER A 186 11.04 3.01 14.79
C SER A 186 9.94 2.59 15.73
N ILE A 187 9.09 1.65 15.30
CA ILE A 187 7.96 1.16 16.08
C ILE A 187 8.27 -0.23 16.64
N THR A 188 8.21 -0.35 17.96
CA THR A 188 8.64 -1.55 18.69
C THR A 188 7.63 -1.97 19.77
N LYS A 189 7.86 -3.13 20.37
CA LYS A 189 7.23 -3.54 21.64
C LYS A 189 8.20 -4.32 22.53
N SER A 190 9.47 -3.93 22.50
CA SER A 190 10.58 -4.62 23.19
C SER A 190 10.44 -4.71 24.71
N ASN A 191 9.59 -3.88 25.33
CA ASN A 191 9.27 -4.00 26.76
C ASN A 191 8.44 -5.26 27.10
N ALA A 192 7.74 -5.86 26.13
CA ALA A 192 6.94 -7.07 26.31
C ALA A 192 7.38 -8.23 25.42
N GLN A 193 7.90 -7.96 24.23
CA GLN A 193 8.39 -8.96 23.28
C GLN A 193 9.93 -9.05 23.33
N GLY A 194 10.44 -9.79 24.32
CA GLY A 194 11.86 -9.83 24.68
C GLY A 194 12.81 -10.54 23.70
N TYR A 195 12.33 -11.04 22.57
CA TYR A 195 13.17 -11.67 21.54
C TYR A 195 13.10 -10.92 20.21
N GLY A 196 11.97 -10.99 19.50
CA GLY A 196 11.81 -10.39 18.17
C GLY A 196 11.98 -8.87 18.16
N MET A 197 11.32 -8.16 19.08
CA MET A 197 11.41 -6.69 19.14
C MET A 197 12.72 -6.19 19.75
N VAL A 198 13.41 -7.00 20.56
CA VAL A 198 14.77 -6.68 21.01
C VAL A 198 15.75 -6.77 19.84
N LEU A 199 15.66 -7.83 19.02
CA LEU A 199 16.43 -7.94 17.78
C LEU A 199 16.14 -6.76 16.82
N TRP A 200 14.86 -6.39 16.68
CA TRP A 200 14.46 -5.22 15.90
C TRP A 200 15.16 -3.94 16.37
N ASP A 201 15.13 -3.67 17.68
CA ASP A 201 15.77 -2.49 18.27
C ASP A 201 17.29 -2.50 18.08
N GLU A 202 17.95 -3.65 18.25
CA GLU A 202 19.40 -3.82 17.99
C GLU A 202 19.74 -3.45 16.54
N VAL A 203 19.02 -4.04 15.58
CA VAL A 203 19.25 -3.78 14.14
C VAL A 203 18.93 -2.34 13.78
N PHE A 204 17.93 -1.72 14.41
CA PHE A 204 17.64 -0.30 14.19
C PHE A 204 18.82 0.59 14.56
N GLN A 205 19.45 0.36 15.72
CA GLN A 205 20.63 1.13 16.15
C GLN A 205 21.84 0.88 15.24
N GLU A 206 22.05 -0.37 14.80
CA GLU A 206 23.12 -0.71 13.84
C GLU A 206 22.96 0.04 12.52
N VAL A 207 21.75 0.04 11.94
CA VAL A 207 21.49 0.75 10.69
C VAL A 207 21.57 2.27 10.88
N ALA A 208 21.03 2.81 11.98
CA ALA A 208 21.08 4.24 12.26
C ALA A 208 22.51 4.81 12.28
N ALA A 209 23.49 4.02 12.72
CA ALA A 209 24.90 4.40 12.71
C ALA A 209 25.46 4.69 11.31
N ASP A 210 24.88 4.10 10.25
CA ASP A 210 25.26 4.35 8.86
C ASP A 210 24.69 5.68 8.31
N PHE A 211 23.74 6.31 9.02
CA PHE A 211 23.00 7.50 8.58
C PHE A 211 23.06 8.65 9.62
N PRO A 212 24.25 9.20 9.94
CA PRO A 212 24.43 10.18 11.02
C PRO A 212 23.70 11.53 10.82
N GLY A 213 23.18 11.78 9.61
CA GLY A 213 22.40 12.99 9.28
C GLY A 213 20.88 12.82 9.36
N ILE A 214 20.41 11.68 9.88
CA ILE A 214 18.99 11.38 10.04
C ILE A 214 18.65 11.38 11.53
N GLU A 215 17.66 12.19 11.93
CA GLU A 215 17.15 12.17 13.30
C GLU A 215 16.31 10.91 13.52
N THR A 216 16.37 10.34 14.73
CA THR A 216 15.66 9.09 15.03
C THR A 216 14.87 9.17 16.33
N GLU A 217 13.68 8.58 16.34
CA GLU A 217 12.94 8.26 17.57
C GLU A 217 12.55 6.77 17.60
N SER A 218 12.31 6.23 18.80
CA SER A 218 11.76 4.88 18.95
C SER A 218 10.56 4.93 19.88
N LEU A 219 9.44 4.38 19.44
CA LEU A 219 8.17 4.40 20.14
C LEU A 219 7.63 2.99 20.29
N LEU A 220 7.10 2.69 21.47
CA LEU A 220 6.28 1.49 21.64
C LEU A 220 4.99 1.64 20.82
N ILE A 221 4.48 0.58 20.20
CA ILE A 221 3.30 0.64 19.31
C ILE A 221 2.07 1.28 19.99
N ASP A 222 1.83 1.03 21.28
CA ASP A 222 0.76 1.65 22.05
C ASP A 222 0.93 3.16 22.21
N ARG A 223 2.17 3.64 22.35
CA ARG A 223 2.45 5.08 22.30
C ARG A 223 2.33 5.60 20.87
N ALA A 224 2.84 4.89 19.87
CA ALA A 224 2.81 5.31 18.47
C ALA A 224 1.38 5.61 18.00
N VAL A 225 0.42 4.72 18.29
CA VAL A 225 -1.00 4.96 17.95
C VAL A 225 -1.56 6.21 18.62
N MET A 226 -1.13 6.54 19.85
CA MET A 226 -1.54 7.77 20.53
C MET A 226 -0.91 9.02 19.87
N GLU A 227 0.35 8.93 19.45
CA GLU A 227 1.06 10.06 18.83
C GLU A 227 0.59 10.31 17.40
N PHE A 228 0.16 9.29 16.64
CA PHE A 228 -0.49 9.46 15.33
C PHE A 228 -1.78 10.30 15.43
N VAL A 229 -2.43 10.32 16.59
CA VAL A 229 -3.61 11.17 16.85
C VAL A 229 -3.19 12.53 17.41
N ARG A 230 -2.22 12.57 18.33
CA ARG A 230 -1.83 13.80 19.05
C ARG A 230 -0.97 14.74 18.22
N ARG A 231 0.00 14.20 17.47
CA ARG A 231 1.05 14.94 16.74
C ARG A 231 1.42 14.28 15.40
N PRO A 232 0.48 13.89 14.52
CA PRO A 232 0.82 13.26 13.24
C PRO A 232 1.85 14.02 12.40
N GLU A 233 1.87 15.36 12.50
CA GLU A 233 2.81 16.28 11.83
C GLU A 233 4.28 16.10 12.22
N SER A 234 4.57 15.35 13.29
CA SER A 234 5.94 15.09 13.74
C SER A 234 6.57 13.84 13.12
N PHE A 235 5.77 13.03 12.42
CA PHE A 235 6.26 11.84 11.73
C PHE A 235 6.66 12.19 10.30
N ASP A 236 7.78 11.61 9.85
CA ASP A 236 8.30 11.78 8.50
C ASP A 236 8.37 10.41 7.81
N VAL A 237 9.35 9.58 8.19
CA VAL A 237 9.40 8.16 7.86
C VAL A 237 9.14 7.34 9.12
N VAL A 238 8.27 6.34 9.04
CA VAL A 238 7.96 5.43 10.14
C VAL A 238 8.29 4.01 9.68
N VAL A 239 9.13 3.29 10.42
CA VAL A 239 9.44 1.88 10.12
C VAL A 239 8.82 0.98 11.19
N ALA A 240 8.11 -0.06 10.74
CA ALA A 240 7.37 -0.94 11.63
C ALA A 240 7.38 -2.39 11.14
N SER A 241 7.19 -3.33 12.08
CA SER A 241 6.96 -4.75 11.77
C SER A 241 5.66 -4.95 10.98
N ASN A 242 5.41 -6.18 10.54
CA ASN A 242 4.28 -6.49 9.67
C ASN A 242 2.94 -6.10 10.30
N LEU A 243 2.66 -6.53 11.53
CA LEU A 243 1.41 -6.19 12.22
C LEU A 243 1.36 -4.72 12.65
N PHE A 244 2.46 -4.16 13.16
CA PHE A 244 2.48 -2.78 13.63
C PHE A 244 2.31 -1.79 12.48
N GLY A 245 2.94 -2.07 11.34
CA GLY A 245 2.78 -1.32 10.11
C GLY A 245 1.33 -1.36 9.61
N ASP A 246 0.69 -2.54 9.65
CA ASP A 246 -0.73 -2.68 9.28
C ASP A 246 -1.61 -1.71 10.07
N ILE A 247 -1.53 -1.81 11.41
CA ILE A 247 -2.30 -0.98 12.36
C ILE A 247 -2.06 0.52 12.11
N LEU A 248 -0.80 0.92 11.99
CA LEU A 248 -0.46 2.34 11.86
C LEU A 248 -0.87 2.92 10.50
N THR A 249 -0.87 2.12 9.45
CA THR A 249 -1.23 2.60 8.12
C THR A 249 -2.73 2.81 7.94
N ASP A 250 -3.55 1.94 8.52
CA ASP A 250 -5.00 2.15 8.58
C ASP A 250 -5.33 3.38 9.44
N LEU A 251 -4.64 3.54 10.58
CA LEU A 251 -4.78 4.74 11.41
C LEU A 251 -4.37 6.01 10.65
N ALA A 252 -3.24 5.99 9.93
CA ALA A 252 -2.76 7.12 9.15
C ALA A 252 -3.77 7.53 8.06
N ALA A 253 -4.31 6.56 7.33
CA ALA A 253 -5.31 6.76 6.29
C ALA A 253 -6.57 7.47 6.83
N ILE A 254 -7.09 7.03 7.97
CA ILE A 254 -8.23 7.69 8.62
C ILE A 254 -7.85 9.07 9.16
N VAL A 255 -6.66 9.22 9.75
CA VAL A 255 -6.19 10.52 10.26
C VAL A 255 -6.04 11.57 9.15
N VAL A 256 -5.63 11.18 7.94
CA VAL A 256 -5.56 12.12 6.80
C VAL A 256 -6.91 12.37 6.13
N GLY A 257 -7.94 11.57 6.45
CA GLY A 257 -9.34 11.87 6.14
C GLY A 257 -10.11 10.76 5.43
N SER A 258 -9.44 9.85 4.72
CA SER A 258 -10.13 8.73 4.05
C SER A 258 -9.22 7.55 3.69
N MET A 259 -9.74 6.33 3.90
CA MET A 259 -9.17 5.09 3.34
C MET A 259 -9.10 5.10 1.81
N GLY A 260 -10.00 5.82 1.15
CA GLY A 260 -10.05 5.99 -0.30
C GLY A 260 -8.86 6.78 -0.88
N LEU A 261 -7.98 7.32 -0.04
CA LEU A 261 -6.74 8.00 -0.44
C LEU A 261 -5.47 7.18 -0.12
N ALA A 262 -5.61 6.04 0.54
CA ALA A 262 -4.49 5.26 1.05
C ALA A 262 -3.93 4.32 -0.02
N SER A 263 -2.84 4.75 -0.66
CA SER A 263 -2.10 3.94 -1.64
C SER A 263 -1.04 3.07 -1.01
N SER A 264 -0.64 2.01 -1.71
CA SER A 264 0.47 1.17 -1.26
C SER A 264 1.30 0.58 -2.40
N ALA A 265 2.58 0.33 -2.10
CA ALA A 265 3.51 -0.35 -2.96
C ALA A 265 4.26 -1.44 -2.18
N ASN A 266 4.19 -2.67 -2.67
CA ASN A 266 4.91 -3.83 -2.16
C ASN A 266 6.13 -4.06 -3.07
N ILE A 267 7.29 -3.61 -2.62
CA ILE A 267 8.49 -3.49 -3.43
C ILE A 267 9.45 -4.65 -3.15
N ASP A 268 9.90 -5.31 -4.21
CA ASP A 268 11.16 -6.07 -4.24
C ASP A 268 12.31 -5.07 -4.48
N PRO A 269 13.14 -4.76 -3.47
CA PRO A 269 14.22 -3.78 -3.64
C PRO A 269 15.29 -4.23 -4.65
N THR A 270 15.41 -5.53 -4.90
CA THR A 270 16.38 -6.10 -5.84
C THR A 270 15.94 -5.99 -7.30
N ARG A 271 14.63 -5.74 -7.54
CA ARG A 271 13.99 -5.77 -8.86
C ARG A 271 14.21 -7.09 -9.62
N THR A 272 14.39 -8.20 -8.89
CA THR A 272 14.53 -9.53 -9.49
C THR A 272 13.17 -10.13 -9.82
N HIS A 273 12.13 -9.70 -9.11
CA HIS A 273 10.74 -10.05 -9.35
C HIS A 273 9.90 -8.77 -9.46
N PRO A 274 8.69 -8.84 -10.07
CA PRO A 274 7.82 -7.68 -10.17
C PRO A 274 7.39 -7.20 -8.77
N SER A 275 7.38 -5.88 -8.60
CA SER A 275 6.73 -5.23 -7.46
C SER A 275 5.21 -5.14 -7.67
N MET A 276 4.44 -5.07 -6.58
CA MET A 276 2.97 -5.05 -6.62
C MET A 276 2.40 -3.79 -6.00
N PHE A 277 1.44 -3.18 -6.67
CA PHE A 277 0.84 -1.89 -6.30
C PHE A 277 -0.67 -2.09 -6.09
N GLU A 278 -1.16 -1.68 -4.92
CA GLU A 278 -2.54 -1.92 -4.50
C GLU A 278 -3.04 -0.81 -3.55
N PRO A 279 -4.33 -0.48 -3.55
CA PRO A 279 -4.95 0.27 -2.47
C PRO A 279 -4.74 -0.40 -1.11
N VAL A 280 -4.75 0.39 -0.03
CA VAL A 280 -4.74 -0.16 1.33
C VAL A 280 -6.09 -0.76 1.71
N HIS A 281 -7.20 -0.21 1.20
CA HIS A 281 -8.55 -0.66 1.54
C HIS A 281 -8.83 -2.09 1.06
N GLY A 282 -9.70 -2.80 1.78
CA GLY A 282 -10.18 -4.13 1.38
C GLY A 282 -11.20 -4.10 0.23
N SER A 283 -11.91 -5.21 0.03
CA SER A 283 -12.90 -5.39 -1.04
C SER A 283 -14.22 -4.65 -0.84
N ALA A 284 -14.45 -4.07 0.36
CA ALA A 284 -15.64 -3.31 0.75
C ALA A 284 -16.98 -3.91 0.24
N PRO A 285 -17.33 -5.15 0.68
CA PRO A 285 -18.50 -5.89 0.19
C PRO A 285 -19.84 -5.14 0.30
N ASP A 286 -19.94 -4.20 1.22
CA ASP A 286 -21.12 -3.39 1.52
C ASP A 286 -21.46 -2.35 0.42
N ILE A 287 -20.49 -1.97 -0.41
CA ILE A 287 -20.67 -0.94 -1.46
C ILE A 287 -20.43 -1.46 -2.89
N VAL A 288 -20.17 -2.76 -3.07
CA VAL A 288 -19.90 -3.38 -4.37
C VAL A 288 -21.05 -3.15 -5.34
N GLY A 289 -20.73 -2.74 -6.57
CA GLY A 289 -21.70 -2.54 -7.63
C GLY A 289 -22.57 -1.29 -7.48
N GLN A 290 -22.37 -0.50 -6.43
CA GLN A 290 -23.07 0.78 -6.25
C GLN A 290 -22.40 1.92 -7.00
N GLY A 291 -21.17 1.73 -7.50
CA GLY A 291 -20.43 2.75 -8.24
C GLY A 291 -20.01 3.94 -7.37
N ILE A 292 -19.82 3.74 -6.06
CA ILE A 292 -19.46 4.80 -5.10
C ILE A 292 -18.10 4.57 -4.43
N ALA A 293 -17.36 3.54 -4.83
CA ALA A 293 -16.03 3.27 -4.33
C ALA A 293 -15.07 4.38 -4.75
N ASN A 294 -14.22 4.85 -3.83
CA ASN A 294 -13.24 5.89 -4.15
C ASN A 294 -12.08 5.31 -4.96
N PRO A 295 -11.87 5.70 -6.23
CA PRO A 295 -10.79 5.16 -7.05
C PRO A 295 -9.42 5.76 -6.75
N LEU A 296 -9.34 6.82 -5.94
CA LEU A 296 -8.12 7.61 -5.78
C LEU A 296 -6.97 6.80 -5.16
N ALA A 297 -7.24 5.88 -4.23
CA ALA A 297 -6.22 4.99 -3.66
C ALA A 297 -5.59 4.08 -4.73
N ALA A 298 -6.39 3.53 -5.65
CA ALA A 298 -5.89 2.72 -6.77
C ALA A 298 -5.09 3.55 -7.76
N ILE A 299 -5.59 4.75 -8.09
CA ILE A 299 -4.92 5.72 -8.97
C ILE A 299 -3.57 6.15 -8.39
N LEU A 300 -3.52 6.49 -7.09
CA LEU A 300 -2.29 6.87 -6.39
C LEU A 300 -1.32 5.68 -6.26
N SER A 301 -1.83 4.45 -6.12
CA SER A 301 -0.98 3.24 -6.14
C SER A 301 -0.38 3.02 -7.53
N ALA A 302 -1.13 3.32 -8.60
CA ALA A 302 -0.59 3.31 -9.95
C ALA A 302 0.46 4.42 -10.18
N ALA A 303 0.34 5.58 -9.52
CA ALA A 303 1.41 6.58 -9.54
C ALA A 303 2.71 6.05 -8.89
N LEU A 304 2.62 5.29 -7.78
CA LEU A 304 3.78 4.61 -7.19
C LEU A 304 4.37 3.56 -8.15
N MET A 305 3.52 2.88 -8.93
CA MET A 305 3.98 1.95 -9.98
C MET A 305 4.77 2.68 -11.06
N LEU A 306 4.28 3.82 -11.55
CA LEU A 306 4.97 4.63 -12.55
C LEU A 306 6.31 5.16 -12.03
N GLU A 307 6.39 5.59 -10.78
CA GLU A 307 7.65 5.98 -10.15
C GLU A 307 8.64 4.80 -10.10
N HIS A 308 8.17 3.61 -9.72
CA HIS A 308 8.99 2.40 -9.70
C HIS A 308 9.51 2.01 -11.09
N LEU A 309 8.68 2.16 -12.13
CA LEU A 309 9.01 1.89 -13.53
C LEU A 309 9.86 2.99 -14.19
N GLU A 310 10.30 3.99 -13.42
CA GLU A 310 11.12 5.12 -13.88
C GLU A 310 10.41 6.04 -14.88
N LEU A 311 9.11 6.26 -14.66
CA LEU A 311 8.24 7.17 -15.43
C LEU A 311 7.80 8.37 -14.58
N PRO A 312 8.74 9.27 -14.20
CA PRO A 312 8.50 10.28 -13.19
C PRO A 312 7.53 11.38 -13.64
N ARG A 313 7.44 11.70 -14.94
CA ARG A 313 6.51 12.74 -15.41
C ARG A 313 5.08 12.23 -15.37
N ALA A 314 4.87 10.98 -15.76
CA ALA A 314 3.57 10.32 -15.67
C ALA A 314 3.12 10.17 -14.20
N ALA A 315 4.01 9.72 -13.31
CA ALA A 315 3.72 9.63 -11.87
C ALA A 315 3.36 11.00 -11.25
N ALA A 316 4.13 12.04 -11.57
CA ALA A 316 3.88 13.40 -11.09
C ALA A 316 2.54 13.94 -11.60
N ALA A 317 2.20 13.72 -12.87
CA ALA A 317 0.95 14.17 -13.45
C ALA A 317 -0.28 13.57 -12.77
N ILE A 318 -0.24 12.27 -12.39
CA ILE A 318 -1.31 11.65 -11.60
C ILE A 318 -1.41 12.30 -10.22
N ASN A 319 -0.29 12.43 -9.50
CA ASN A 319 -0.28 13.03 -8.15
C ASN A 319 -0.80 14.47 -8.16
N ASP A 320 -0.38 15.27 -9.14
CA ASP A 320 -0.83 16.65 -9.30
C ASP A 320 -2.31 16.73 -9.68
N ALA A 321 -2.80 15.84 -10.56
CA ALA A 321 -4.21 15.78 -10.92
C ALA A 321 -5.11 15.47 -9.70
N VAL A 322 -4.72 14.50 -8.87
CA VAL A 322 -5.42 14.17 -7.62
C VAL A 322 -5.39 15.35 -6.66
N LYS A 323 -4.20 15.93 -6.41
CA LYS A 323 -4.02 17.09 -5.54
C LYS A 323 -4.88 18.28 -5.97
N ASN A 324 -4.88 18.61 -7.26
CA ASN A 324 -5.62 19.75 -7.79
C ASN A 324 -7.13 19.50 -7.79
N GLN A 325 -7.60 18.29 -8.13
CA GLN A 325 -9.02 17.95 -8.05
C GLN A 325 -9.56 18.05 -6.62
N LEU A 326 -8.77 17.59 -5.64
CA LEU A 326 -9.11 17.74 -4.23
C LEU A 326 -9.09 19.22 -3.84
N ALA A 327 -8.03 19.99 -4.12
CA ALA A 327 -7.97 21.41 -3.76
C ALA A 327 -9.15 22.23 -4.34
N GLU A 328 -9.51 21.98 -5.60
CA GLU A 328 -10.58 22.71 -6.31
C GLU A 328 -12.01 22.23 -5.96
N ARG A 329 -12.16 21.24 -5.07
CA ARG A 329 -13.44 20.59 -4.78
C ARG A 329 -14.13 20.08 -6.06
N GLY A 330 -13.36 19.47 -6.95
CA GLY A 330 -13.88 18.77 -8.13
C GLY A 330 -14.68 17.51 -7.77
N PRO A 331 -15.00 16.63 -8.74
CA PRO A 331 -15.73 15.38 -8.51
C PRO A 331 -15.08 14.53 -7.41
N ARG A 332 -15.90 14.05 -6.47
CA ARG A 332 -15.46 13.24 -5.32
C ARG A 332 -16.56 12.27 -4.91
N THR A 333 -16.13 11.10 -4.46
CA THR A 333 -17.00 10.05 -3.94
C THR A 333 -17.54 10.37 -2.53
N PRO A 334 -18.58 9.66 -2.07
CA PRO A 334 -19.25 9.94 -0.80
C PRO A 334 -18.36 9.89 0.45
N ASP A 335 -17.31 9.07 0.46
CA ASP A 335 -16.35 8.99 1.57
C ASP A 335 -15.58 10.31 1.79
N LEU A 336 -15.47 11.14 0.76
CA LEU A 336 -14.89 12.48 0.82
C LEU A 336 -15.96 13.59 0.86
N GLY A 337 -17.21 13.23 1.17
CA GLY A 337 -18.35 14.14 1.28
C GLY A 337 -18.90 14.65 -0.06
N GLY A 338 -18.59 13.98 -1.17
CA GLY A 338 -19.12 14.30 -2.50
C GLY A 338 -20.31 13.42 -2.92
N GLU A 339 -20.76 13.61 -4.15
CA GLU A 339 -21.90 12.88 -4.74
C GLU A 339 -21.52 12.16 -6.06
N SER A 340 -20.23 12.19 -6.42
CA SER A 340 -19.76 11.60 -7.68
C SER A 340 -19.59 10.10 -7.58
N THR A 341 -19.77 9.42 -8.70
CA THR A 341 -19.50 7.97 -8.81
C THR A 341 -18.00 7.69 -8.89
N THR A 342 -17.63 6.41 -8.74
CA THR A 342 -16.28 5.87 -9.01
C THR A 342 -15.79 6.33 -10.38
N GLU A 343 -16.61 6.09 -11.41
CA GLU A 343 -16.28 6.41 -12.79
C GLU A 343 -16.14 7.92 -13.02
N GLN A 344 -17.09 8.74 -12.55
CA GLN A 344 -17.01 10.19 -12.70
C GLN A 344 -15.75 10.77 -12.06
N THR A 345 -15.34 10.23 -10.91
CA THR A 345 -14.12 10.65 -10.21
C THR A 345 -12.88 10.28 -11.02
N GLY A 346 -12.82 9.06 -11.57
CA GLY A 346 -11.70 8.60 -12.40
C GLY A 346 -11.61 9.29 -13.77
N GLU A 347 -12.73 9.53 -14.45
CA GLU A 347 -12.78 10.33 -15.69
C GLU A 347 -12.24 11.75 -15.47
N ALA A 348 -12.63 12.38 -14.36
CA ALA A 348 -12.19 13.73 -14.03
C ALA A 348 -10.67 13.79 -13.82
N ILE A 349 -10.07 12.78 -13.17
CA ILE A 349 -8.61 12.68 -13.00
C ILE A 349 -7.93 12.48 -14.37
N ALA A 350 -8.38 11.53 -15.17
CA ALA A 350 -7.80 11.27 -16.49
C ALA A 350 -7.87 12.51 -17.41
N ALA A 351 -8.98 13.24 -17.39
CA ALA A 351 -9.14 14.48 -18.15
C ALA A 351 -8.16 15.57 -17.69
N ARG A 352 -7.93 15.73 -16.38
CA ARG A 352 -6.95 16.69 -15.83
C ARG A 352 -5.51 16.36 -16.20
N ILE A 353 -5.18 15.08 -16.27
CA ILE A 353 -3.85 14.61 -16.73
C ILE A 353 -3.66 15.02 -18.20
N ALA A 354 -4.66 14.76 -19.06
CA ALA A 354 -4.59 15.06 -20.48
C ALA A 354 -4.46 16.57 -20.79
N THR A 355 -5.11 17.45 -20.03
CA THR A 355 -4.99 18.91 -20.22
C THR A 355 -3.65 19.46 -19.79
N THR A 356 -3.03 18.89 -18.76
CA THR A 356 -1.71 19.31 -18.26
C THR A 356 -0.60 18.93 -19.24
N GLY A 357 -0.74 17.81 -19.95
CA GLY A 357 0.20 17.36 -20.97
C GLY A 357 0.24 18.22 -22.24
N GLY A 358 -0.89 18.86 -22.61
CA GLY A 358 -0.98 19.72 -23.80
C GLY A 358 -0.49 21.16 -23.60
N ALA A 359 -0.32 21.61 -22.35
CA ALA A 359 0.12 22.98 -22.05
C ALA A 359 1.66 23.17 -22.14
N ASN A 360 2.42 22.07 -22.20
CA ASN A 360 3.90 22.06 -22.24
C ASN A 360 4.48 21.47 -23.54
N SER A 361 3.65 21.26 -24.58
CA SER A 361 4.04 20.74 -25.90
C SER A 361 4.14 21.84 -26.95
#